data_AF-A0A842UP63-F1
#
_entry.id   AF-A0A842UP63-F1
#
_cell.length_a   1.000
_cell.length_b   1.000
_cell.length_c   1.000
_cell.angle_alpha   90.00
_cell.angle_beta   90.00
_cell.angle_gamma   90.00
#
_symmetry.space_group_name_H-M   'P 1'
#
loop_
_entity.id
_entity.type
_entity.pdbx_description
1 polymer ?
#
loop_
_entity_poly.entity_id
_entity_poly.type
_entity_poly.pdbx_seq_one_letter_code
_entity_poly.pdbx_strand_id
1 'polypeptide(L)'
;MGCTAPDDMGREFIVSCGELEHPHIRDLCIMRQAIKSKEPFTCQDLNNASLREVCRRFVAYEKKDPELCRSIESENQRDLCLWRLAENTSEEALCQGIESCQVKDECLIEVAEKTRDPNTCFKVGDQVKKDLCILMLSRKTGNKSLCYEISETQTLNHCHKTMI
;
A
#
# COMPACT_ATOMS: atom_id res chain seq x y z
N MET A 1 19.07 -16.96 -11.38
CA MET A 1 17.91 -17.86 -11.61
C MET A 1 16.98 -17.12 -12.56
N GLY A 2 16.82 -17.60 -13.79
CA GLY A 2 16.19 -16.88 -14.90
C GLY A 2 14.75 -17.29 -15.22
N CYS A 3 14.30 -17.00 -16.44
CA CYS A 3 12.98 -17.41 -16.96
C CYS A 3 13.07 -18.75 -17.70
N THR A 4 12.03 -19.56 -17.62
CA THR A 4 11.89 -20.79 -18.41
C THR A 4 11.41 -20.45 -19.81
N ALA A 5 12.22 -20.77 -20.82
CA ALA A 5 11.83 -20.73 -22.22
C ALA A 5 11.92 -22.15 -22.81
N PRO A 6 10.90 -22.61 -23.55
CA PRO A 6 11.01 -23.87 -24.29
C PRO A 6 11.94 -23.69 -25.50
N ASP A 7 12.87 -24.63 -25.70
CA ASP A 7 13.63 -24.74 -26.96
C ASP A 7 12.77 -25.36 -28.09
N ASP A 8 13.26 -25.35 -29.33
CA ASP A 8 12.59 -25.95 -30.50
C ASP A 8 12.33 -27.47 -30.35
N MET A 9 12.89 -28.10 -29.30
CA MET A 9 12.73 -29.51 -28.95
C MET A 9 11.87 -29.73 -27.69
N GLY A 10 11.24 -28.67 -27.15
CA GLY A 10 10.33 -28.73 -26.00
C GLY A 10 11.02 -28.91 -24.63
N ARG A 11 12.33 -28.66 -24.51
CA ARG A 11 13.06 -28.67 -23.24
C ARG A 11 13.04 -27.28 -22.61
N GLU A 12 12.75 -27.22 -21.31
CA GLU A 12 12.82 -25.97 -20.55
C GLU A 12 14.28 -25.66 -20.18
N PHE A 13 14.83 -24.56 -20.70
CA PHE A 13 16.11 -24.04 -20.26
C PHE A 13 15.91 -22.76 -19.43
N ILE A 14 16.75 -22.58 -18.41
CA ILE A 14 16.77 -21.37 -17.60
C ILE A 14 17.60 -20.33 -18.35
N VAL A 15 16.94 -19.36 -18.99
CA VAL A 15 17.59 -18.22 -19.65
C VAL A 15 17.78 -17.11 -18.62
N SER A 16 19.02 -16.64 -18.44
CA SER A 16 19.29 -15.52 -17.53
C SER A 16 18.58 -14.26 -18.01
N CYS A 17 18.00 -13.47 -17.11
CA CYS A 17 17.28 -12.25 -17.52
C CYS A 17 18.19 -11.29 -18.31
N GLY A 18 19.50 -11.27 -18.02
CA GLY A 18 20.47 -10.43 -18.71
C GLY A 18 20.77 -10.82 -20.16
N GLU A 19 20.41 -12.03 -20.58
CA GLU A 19 20.66 -12.55 -21.94
C GLU A 19 19.47 -12.29 -22.89
N LEU A 20 18.37 -11.71 -22.37
CA LEU A 20 17.18 -11.44 -23.15
C LEU A 20 17.35 -10.16 -23.98
N GLU A 21 17.28 -10.28 -25.31
CA GLU A 21 17.46 -9.17 -26.25
C GLU A 21 16.31 -8.16 -26.19
N HIS A 22 15.08 -8.62 -25.95
CA HIS A 22 13.90 -7.75 -25.95
C HIS A 22 13.76 -7.02 -24.60
N PRO A 23 13.91 -5.69 -24.53
CA PRO A 23 13.98 -4.95 -23.26
C PRO A 23 12.77 -5.17 -22.35
N HIS A 24 11.56 -5.18 -22.93
CA HIS A 24 10.33 -5.46 -22.17
C HIS A 24 10.30 -6.87 -21.54
N ILE A 25 10.78 -7.90 -22.25
CA ILE A 25 10.79 -9.28 -21.74
C ILE A 25 11.88 -9.41 -20.66
N ARG A 26 13.03 -8.78 -20.87
CA ARG A 26 14.10 -8.64 -19.88
C ARG A 26 13.60 -8.01 -18.59
N ASP A 27 12.95 -6.85 -18.69
CA ASP A 27 12.48 -6.11 -17.52
C ASP A 27 11.39 -6.88 -16.74
N LEU A 28 10.47 -7.56 -17.45
CA LEU A 28 9.49 -8.45 -16.83
C LEU A 28 10.14 -9.64 -16.11
N CYS A 29 11.21 -10.22 -16.69
CA CYS A 29 11.98 -11.30 -16.07
C CYS A 29 12.61 -10.82 -14.74
N ILE A 30 13.29 -9.66 -14.78
CA ILE A 30 13.93 -9.05 -13.61
C ILE A 30 12.91 -8.77 -12.51
N MET A 31 11.77 -8.15 -12.85
CA MET A 31 10.71 -7.86 -11.88
C MET A 31 10.18 -9.14 -11.20
N ARG A 32 9.86 -10.17 -11.98
CA ARG A 32 9.39 -11.45 -11.43
C ARG A 32 10.43 -12.09 -10.51
N GLN A 33 11.70 -12.03 -10.89
CA GLN A 33 12.78 -12.56 -10.08
C GLN A 33 12.91 -11.79 -8.75
N ALA A 34 12.94 -10.46 -8.80
CA ALA A 34 13.05 -9.61 -7.61
C ALA A 34 11.91 -9.86 -6.63
N ILE A 35 10.67 -9.93 -7.12
CA ILE A 35 9.47 -10.18 -6.29
C ILE A 35 9.50 -11.59 -5.70
N LYS A 36 9.78 -12.62 -6.51
CA LYS A 36 9.80 -14.02 -6.06
C LYS A 36 10.91 -14.30 -5.04
N SER A 37 12.10 -13.73 -5.27
CA SER A 37 13.24 -13.88 -4.37
C SER A 37 13.18 -12.94 -3.17
N LYS A 38 12.33 -11.90 -3.23
CA LYS A 38 12.26 -10.82 -2.24
C LYS A 38 13.60 -10.09 -2.09
N GLU A 39 14.36 -9.98 -3.18
CA GLU A 39 15.67 -9.31 -3.22
C GLU A 39 15.56 -7.94 -3.88
N PRO A 40 15.61 -6.84 -3.12
CA PRO A 40 15.42 -5.48 -3.66
C PRO A 40 16.59 -5.03 -4.55
N PHE A 41 17.77 -5.65 -4.37
CA PHE A 41 18.95 -5.35 -5.20
C PHE A 41 18.73 -5.73 -6.67
N THR A 42 17.97 -6.80 -6.95
CA THR A 42 17.64 -7.21 -8.32
C THR A 42 16.85 -6.15 -9.09
N CYS A 43 16.10 -5.28 -8.39
CA CYS A 43 15.42 -4.15 -9.04
C CYS A 43 16.39 -3.15 -9.67
N GLN A 44 17.67 -3.11 -9.28
CA GLN A 44 18.66 -2.18 -9.84
C GLN A 44 19.01 -2.50 -11.29
N ASP A 45 18.78 -3.73 -11.75
CA ASP A 45 19.09 -4.19 -13.11
C ASP A 45 18.12 -3.64 -14.18
N LEU A 46 17.03 -2.99 -13.76
CA LEU A 46 16.07 -2.34 -14.64
C LEU A 46 16.60 -0.97 -15.08
N ASN A 47 16.55 -0.70 -16.39
CA ASN A 47 17.07 0.55 -16.95
C ASN A 47 16.18 1.76 -16.61
N ASN A 48 14.86 1.55 -16.53
CA ASN A 48 13.89 2.62 -16.27
C ASN A 48 13.77 2.89 -14.76
N ALA A 49 14.03 4.13 -14.34
CA ALA A 49 13.98 4.55 -12.94
C ALA A 49 12.61 4.33 -12.28
N SER A 50 11.53 4.71 -12.97
CA SER A 50 10.17 4.52 -12.46
C SER A 50 9.85 3.02 -12.31
N LEU A 51 10.33 2.17 -13.23
CA LEU A 51 10.15 0.72 -13.11
C LEU A 51 10.95 0.14 -11.93
N ARG A 52 12.13 0.71 -11.61
CA ARG A 52 12.89 0.34 -10.41
C ARG A 52 12.10 0.62 -9.13
N GLU A 53 11.48 1.80 -9.04
CA GLU A 53 10.66 2.18 -7.87
C GLU A 53 9.43 1.27 -7.74
N VAL A 54 8.76 0.96 -8.85
CA VAL A 54 7.64 0.01 -8.87
C VAL A 54 8.08 -1.38 -8.41
N CYS A 55 9.21 -1.88 -8.91
CA CYS A 55 9.79 -3.15 -8.49
C CYS A 55 10.08 -3.16 -6.98
N ARG A 56 10.74 -2.12 -6.46
CA ARG A 56 11.04 -1.99 -5.03
C ARG A 56 9.77 -1.99 -4.18
N ARG A 57 8.71 -1.30 -4.62
CA ARG A 57 7.42 -1.30 -3.92
C ARG A 57 6.82 -2.70 -3.82
N PHE A 58 6.84 -3.48 -4.90
CA PHE A 58 6.34 -4.86 -4.85
C PHE A 58 7.18 -5.74 -3.92
N VAL A 59 8.51 -5.61 -3.94
CA VAL A 59 9.39 -6.32 -3.01
C VAL A 59 9.11 -5.91 -1.56
N ALA A 60 8.95 -4.61 -1.28
CA ALA A 60 8.60 -4.10 0.04
C ALA A 60 7.28 -4.70 0.56
N TYR A 61 6.26 -4.75 -0.30
CA TYR A 61 4.96 -5.35 0.00
C TYR A 61 5.09 -6.85 0.35
N GLU A 62 5.81 -7.62 -0.47
CA GLU A 62 6.01 -9.06 -0.26
C GLU A 62 6.87 -9.38 0.97
N LYS A 63 7.85 -8.53 1.29
CA LYS A 63 8.66 -8.65 2.50
C LYS A 63 7.97 -8.13 3.75
N LYS A 64 6.94 -7.31 3.61
CA LYS A 64 6.38 -6.49 4.68
C LYS A 64 7.44 -5.58 5.33
N ASP A 65 8.32 -5.02 4.51
CA ASP A 65 9.47 -4.26 4.96
C ASP A 65 9.29 -2.76 4.65
N PRO A 66 8.99 -1.92 5.67
CA PRO A 66 8.77 -0.49 5.47
C PRO A 66 10.05 0.27 5.11
N GLU A 67 11.24 -0.22 5.45
CA GLU A 67 12.49 0.47 5.11
C GLU A 67 12.70 0.50 3.59
N LEU A 68 12.26 -0.53 2.90
CA LEU A 68 12.27 -0.54 1.44
C LEU A 68 11.35 0.53 0.84
N CYS A 69 10.19 0.78 1.45
CA CYS A 69 9.35 1.91 1.05
C CYS A 69 10.06 3.24 1.30
N ARG A 70 10.65 3.44 2.48
CA ARG A 70 11.34 4.69 2.84
C ARG A 70 12.55 4.99 1.96
N SER A 71 13.15 3.96 1.35
CA SER A 71 14.26 4.11 0.40
C SER A 71 13.85 4.59 -1.01
N ILE A 72 12.56 4.77 -1.27
CA ILE A 72 12.06 5.27 -2.56
C ILE A 72 12.22 6.79 -2.62
N GLU A 73 12.84 7.28 -3.70
CA GLU A 73 13.15 8.71 -3.88
C GLU A 73 11.90 9.53 -4.20
N SER A 74 11.04 9.03 -5.10
CA SER A 74 9.77 9.67 -5.39
C SER A 74 8.83 9.64 -4.18
N GLU A 75 8.53 10.81 -3.62
CA GLU A 75 7.57 11.00 -2.52
C GLU A 75 6.24 10.29 -2.79
N ASN A 76 5.64 10.52 -3.97
CA ASN A 76 4.38 9.88 -4.35
C ASN A 76 4.48 8.34 -4.35
N GLN A 77 5.59 7.76 -4.82
CA GLN A 77 5.77 6.31 -4.84
C GLN A 77 6.05 5.75 -3.43
N ARG A 78 6.81 6.48 -2.62
CA ARG A 78 7.08 6.16 -1.21
C ARG A 78 5.79 6.15 -0.39
N ASP A 79 4.99 7.21 -0.51
CA ASP A 79 3.71 7.36 0.19
C ASP A 79 2.74 6.24 -0.18
N LEU A 80 2.61 5.92 -1.48
CA LEU A 80 1.80 4.80 -1.95
C LEU A 80 2.33 3.44 -1.44
N CYS A 81 3.65 3.27 -1.32
CA CYS A 81 4.25 2.07 -0.79
C CYS A 81 3.91 1.89 0.70
N LEU A 82 4.11 2.94 1.51
CA LEU A 82 3.80 2.94 2.94
C LEU A 82 2.31 2.70 3.19
N TRP A 83 1.43 3.34 2.41
CA TRP A 83 -0.01 3.13 2.51
C TRP A 83 -0.38 1.67 2.23
N ARG A 84 0.07 1.09 1.12
CA ARG A 84 -0.22 -0.32 0.80
C ARG A 84 0.32 -1.27 1.86
N LEU A 85 1.44 -0.93 2.48
CA LEU A 85 2.01 -1.73 3.55
C LEU A 85 1.19 -1.61 4.83
N ALA A 86 0.77 -0.40 5.22
CA ALA A 86 -0.13 -0.14 6.33
C ALA A 86 -1.45 -0.91 6.17
N GLU A 87 -2.03 -0.88 4.97
CA GLU A 87 -3.23 -1.65 4.63
C GLU A 87 -2.97 -3.16 4.81
N ASN A 88 -1.90 -3.70 4.22
CA ASN A 88 -1.60 -5.13 4.24
C ASN A 88 -1.30 -5.68 5.66
N THR A 89 -0.59 -4.90 6.46
CA THR A 89 -0.16 -5.27 7.81
C THR A 89 -1.13 -4.84 8.90
N SER A 90 -2.05 -3.92 8.58
CA SER A 90 -2.92 -3.25 9.53
C SER A 90 -2.17 -2.44 10.60
N GLU A 91 -0.95 -1.97 10.28
CA GLU A 91 -0.13 -1.15 11.17
C GLU A 91 -0.34 0.35 10.89
N GLU A 92 -1.05 1.06 11.76
CA GLU A 92 -1.38 2.47 11.52
C GLU A 92 -0.16 3.39 11.63
N ALA A 93 0.88 2.95 12.35
CA ALA A 93 2.15 3.66 12.46
C ALA A 93 2.81 3.90 11.11
N LEU A 94 2.58 3.03 10.12
CA LEU A 94 3.11 3.20 8.77
C LEU A 94 2.50 4.40 8.04
N CYS A 95 1.22 4.73 8.29
CA CYS A 95 0.59 5.93 7.75
C CYS A 95 1.25 7.22 8.26
N GLN A 96 1.95 7.19 9.41
CA GLN A 96 2.63 8.38 9.94
C GLN A 96 3.86 8.78 9.13
N GLY A 97 4.43 7.86 8.36
CA GLY A 97 5.56 8.13 7.47
C GLY A 97 5.17 8.71 6.10
N ILE A 98 3.87 8.91 5.83
CA ILE A 98 3.35 9.48 4.58
C ILE A 98 3.43 11.00 4.67
N GLU A 99 4.05 11.64 3.67
CA GLU A 99 4.25 13.09 3.64
C GLU A 99 3.00 13.84 3.16
N SER A 100 2.31 13.31 2.14
CA SER A 100 1.07 13.91 1.65
C SER A 100 -0.06 13.76 2.68
N CYS A 101 -0.54 14.88 3.23
CA CYS A 101 -1.66 14.90 4.18
C CYS A 101 -2.90 14.19 3.63
N GLN A 102 -3.21 14.37 2.35
CA GLN A 102 -4.36 13.73 1.72
C GLN A 102 -4.19 12.20 1.71
N VAL A 103 -3.02 11.70 1.29
CA VAL A 103 -2.74 10.25 1.23
C VAL A 103 -2.68 9.65 2.63
N LYS A 104 -2.13 10.40 3.60
CA LYS A 104 -2.06 9.99 5.00
C LYS A 104 -3.44 9.81 5.60
N ASP A 105 -4.35 10.75 5.36
CA ASP A 105 -5.73 10.65 5.83
C ASP A 105 -6.45 9.44 5.24
N GLU A 106 -6.31 9.17 3.93
CA GLU A 106 -6.89 7.97 3.31
C GLU A 106 -6.30 6.68 3.91
N CYS A 107 -4.98 6.63 4.11
CA CYS A 107 -4.31 5.50 4.75
C CYS A 107 -4.87 5.22 6.15
N LEU A 108 -5.03 6.25 6.97
CA LEU A 108 -5.59 6.12 8.32
C LEU A 108 -7.03 5.62 8.29
N ILE A 109 -7.87 6.11 7.37
CA ILE A 109 -9.27 5.69 7.24
C ILE A 109 -9.36 4.21 6.85
N GLU A 110 -8.57 3.77 5.86
CA GLU A 110 -8.56 2.37 5.44
C GLU A 110 -8.04 1.43 6.54
N VAL A 111 -7.00 1.84 7.26
CA VAL A 111 -6.50 1.07 8.42
C VAL A 111 -7.58 1.01 9.51
N ALA A 112 -8.22 2.13 9.84
CA ALA A 112 -9.30 2.19 10.82
C ALA A 112 -10.47 1.28 10.44
N GLU A 113 -10.86 1.26 9.16
CA GLU A 113 -11.91 0.38 8.63
C GLU A 113 -11.53 -1.09 8.79
N LYS A 114 -10.30 -1.44 8.40
CA LYS A 114 -9.81 -2.82 8.38
C LYS A 114 -9.65 -3.39 9.80
N THR A 115 -9.14 -2.59 10.73
CA THR A 115 -8.97 -2.99 12.14
C THR A 115 -10.25 -2.82 12.95
N ARG A 116 -11.23 -2.06 12.43
CA ARG A 116 -12.41 -1.58 13.16
C ARG A 116 -12.05 -0.81 14.42
N ASP A 117 -10.93 -0.09 14.41
CA ASP A 117 -10.48 0.76 15.52
C ASP A 117 -10.82 2.24 15.27
N PRO A 118 -11.81 2.80 15.99
CA PRO A 118 -12.20 4.20 15.87
C PRO A 118 -11.09 5.17 16.29
N ASN A 119 -10.15 4.72 17.13
CA ASN A 119 -9.08 5.60 17.59
C ASN A 119 -8.17 6.06 16.45
N THR A 120 -8.10 5.27 15.38
CA THR A 120 -7.36 5.64 14.18
C THR A 120 -8.06 6.80 13.43
N CYS A 121 -9.39 6.89 13.42
CA CYS A 121 -10.11 8.03 12.83
C CYS A 121 -9.76 9.37 13.52
N PHE A 122 -9.46 9.36 14.82
CA PHE A 122 -9.09 10.60 15.55
C PHE A 122 -7.73 11.17 15.12
N LYS A 123 -6.92 10.38 14.41
CA LYS A 123 -5.62 10.81 13.85
C LYS A 123 -5.75 11.43 12.45
N VAL A 124 -6.93 11.36 11.82
CA VAL A 124 -7.21 11.98 10.52
C VAL A 124 -7.21 13.50 10.67
N GLY A 125 -6.46 14.19 9.81
CA GLY A 125 -6.24 15.63 9.87
C GLY A 125 -7.43 16.44 9.33
N ASP A 126 -8.04 15.97 8.23
CA ASP A 126 -9.24 16.60 7.70
C ASP A 126 -10.49 16.28 8.56
N GLN A 127 -11.13 17.33 9.07
CA GLN A 127 -12.26 17.20 10.00
C GLN A 127 -13.48 16.52 9.37
N VAL A 128 -13.76 16.78 8.08
CA VAL A 128 -14.91 16.17 7.39
C VAL A 128 -14.64 14.67 7.20
N LYS A 129 -13.45 14.30 6.75
CA LYS A 129 -13.04 12.90 6.62
C LYS A 129 -13.04 12.17 7.96
N LYS A 130 -12.54 12.81 9.01
CA LYS A 130 -12.58 12.28 10.38
C LYS A 130 -14.01 11.96 10.82
N ASP A 131 -14.93 12.91 10.67
CA ASP A 131 -16.33 12.72 11.06
C ASP A 131 -17.02 11.60 10.25
N LEU A 132 -16.72 11.51 8.94
CA LEU A 132 -17.19 10.42 8.08
C LEU A 132 -16.61 9.06 8.49
N CYS A 133 -15.32 9.01 8.85
CA CYS A 133 -14.66 7.82 9.37
C CYS A 133 -15.31 7.33 10.67
N ILE A 134 -15.57 8.24 11.62
CA ILE A 134 -16.25 7.96 12.88
C ILE A 134 -17.68 7.45 12.63
N LEU A 135 -18.44 8.10 11.73
CA LEU A 135 -19.78 7.66 11.34
C LEU A 135 -19.76 6.25 10.71
N MET A 136 -18.79 5.98 9.83
CA MET A 136 -18.64 4.65 9.23
C MET A 136 -18.39 3.59 10.30
N LEU A 137 -17.47 3.86 11.23
CA LEU A 137 -17.12 2.90 12.28
C LEU A 137 -18.18 2.76 13.36
N SER A 138 -18.95 3.80 13.68
CA SER A 138 -20.12 3.67 14.56
C SER A 138 -21.08 2.62 14.01
N ARG A 139 -21.37 2.65 12.71
CA ARG A 139 -22.20 1.66 12.02
C ARG A 139 -21.57 0.27 12.00
N LYS A 140 -20.32 0.16 11.57
CA LYS A 140 -19.64 -1.15 11.45
C LYS A 140 -19.44 -1.87 12.77
N THR A 141 -19.24 -1.12 13.86
CA THR A 141 -19.02 -1.68 15.21
C THR A 141 -20.29 -1.75 16.05
N GLY A 142 -21.38 -1.09 15.63
CA GLY A 142 -22.57 -0.91 16.44
C GLY A 142 -22.39 0.06 17.62
N ASN A 143 -21.24 0.75 17.70
CA ASN A 143 -20.93 1.63 18.82
C ASN A 143 -21.56 3.02 18.63
N LYS A 144 -22.76 3.21 19.18
CA LYS A 144 -23.50 4.47 19.14
C LYS A 144 -22.76 5.62 19.87
N SER A 145 -21.87 5.31 20.83
CA SER A 145 -21.15 6.36 21.57
C SER A 145 -20.22 7.16 20.67
N LEU A 146 -19.75 6.56 19.57
CA LEU A 146 -18.92 7.25 18.59
C LEU A 146 -19.62 8.42 17.92
N CYS A 147 -20.96 8.43 17.85
CA CYS A 147 -21.69 9.57 17.30
C CYS A 147 -21.37 10.86 18.07
N TYR A 148 -21.11 10.80 19.39
CA TYR A 148 -20.80 12.00 20.20
C TYR A 148 -19.45 12.65 19.87
N GLU A 149 -18.58 11.93 19.15
CA GLU A 149 -17.27 12.44 18.73
C GLU A 149 -17.32 13.18 17.38
N ILE A 150 -18.48 13.15 16.70
CA ILE A 150 -18.70 13.82 15.42
C ILE A 150 -18.95 15.31 15.66
N SER A 151 -18.13 16.15 15.06
CA SER A 151 -18.21 17.61 15.25
C SER A 151 -19.20 18.28 14.30
N GLU A 152 -19.31 17.80 13.06
CA GLU A 152 -20.24 18.34 12.07
C GLU A 152 -21.69 17.97 12.40
N THR A 153 -22.54 18.99 12.49
CA THR A 153 -23.90 18.88 13.05
C THR A 153 -24.82 18.00 12.19
N GLN A 154 -24.74 18.07 10.87
CA GLN A 154 -25.58 17.27 9.99
C GLN A 154 -25.20 15.78 10.08
N THR A 155 -23.91 15.49 10.12
CA THR A 155 -23.31 14.16 10.22
C THR A 155 -23.63 13.53 11.59
N LEU A 156 -23.52 14.31 12.66
CA LEU A 156 -23.92 13.93 14.03
C LEU A 156 -25.40 13.53 14.07
N ASN A 157 -26.28 14.41 13.59
CA ASN A 157 -27.72 14.16 13.56
C ASN A 157 -28.07 12.93 12.70
N HIS A 158 -27.36 12.74 11.58
CA HIS A 158 -27.51 11.57 10.73
C HIS A 158 -27.05 10.28 11.42
N CYS A 159 -25.94 10.31 12.18
CA CYS A 159 -25.45 9.21 12.97
C CYS A 159 -26.52 8.72 13.95
N HIS A 160 -27.05 9.62 14.80
CA HIS A 160 -28.06 9.26 15.79
C HIS A 160 -29.35 8.70 15.19
N LYS A 161 -29.78 9.20 14.02
CA LYS A 161 -30.99 8.72 13.34
C LYS A 161 -30.83 7.33 12.73
N THR A 162 -29.63 7.00 12.24
CA THR A 162 -29.39 5.75 11.50
C THR A 162 -28.92 4.59 12.36
N MET A 163 -28.48 4.89 13.59
CA MET A 163 -27.99 3.92 14.56
C MET A 163 -29.09 3.43 15.53
N ILE A 164 -30.36 3.33 15.10
CA ILE A 164 -31.48 2.90 15.99
C ILE A 164 -31.50 1.38 16.12
#